data_AF-A0A183U5P0-F1
#
_entry.id   AF-A0A183U5P0-F1
#
_cell.length_a   1.000
_cell.length_b   1.000
_cell.length_c   1.000
_cell.angle_alpha   90.00
_cell.angle_beta   90.00
_cell.angle_gamma   90.00
#
_symmetry.space_group_name_H-M   'P 1'
#
loop_
_entity.id
_entity.type
_entity.pdbx_description
1 polymer ?
#
loop_
_entity_poly.entity_id
_entity_poly.type
_entity_poly.pdbx_seq_one_letter_code
_entity_poly.pdbx_strand_id
1 'polypeptide(L)'
;MPFNSVRRFQLIVARCLAEPQPPCDLPPPADGQCVFAVMIKGAPEVVLRKCKYIQINEELLDVNEELVSDCQAAWEHYGNEGRRVIGFAWKHFIAATDTRFNVYDGELPQSELVFLGMAAIMDPPRDDAAMAIKQCKDAGVKVYMITGTSFLLFISFVITVAHIFAFSVLHCIALHGKIINGK
;
A
#
# COMPACT_ATOMS: atom_id res chain seq x y z
N MET A 1 0.14 -15.69 -2.30
CA MET A 1 1.49 -15.09 -2.40
C MET A 1 1.72 -14.12 -1.24
N PRO A 2 2.73 -14.33 -0.38
CA PRO A 2 3.04 -13.41 0.73
C PRO A 2 3.43 -12.01 0.23
N PHE A 3 3.67 -11.05 1.12
CA PHE A 3 4.31 -9.79 0.74
C PHE A 3 5.79 -10.01 0.42
N ASN A 4 6.39 -9.20 -0.45
CA ASN A 4 7.84 -9.14 -0.66
C ASN A 4 8.23 -7.71 -1.07
N SER A 5 9.37 -7.22 -0.57
CA SER A 5 9.81 -5.83 -0.71
C SER A 5 10.18 -5.41 -2.14
N VAL A 6 10.55 -6.35 -3.01
CA VAL A 6 10.83 -6.09 -4.43
C VAL A 6 9.53 -5.87 -5.18
N ARG A 7 8.52 -6.74 -4.97
CA ARG A 7 7.21 -6.61 -5.63
C ARG A 7 6.32 -5.54 -5.00
N ARG A 8 6.44 -5.28 -3.70
CA ARG A 8 5.64 -4.32 -2.92
C ARG A 8 4.13 -4.57 -2.91
N PHE A 9 3.69 -5.82 -3.13
CA PHE A 9 2.30 -6.26 -2.94
C PHE A 9 2.21 -7.70 -2.41
N GLN A 10 1.04 -8.03 -1.86
CA GLN A 10 0.61 -9.37 -1.46
C GLN A 10 -0.60 -9.76 -2.33
N LEU A 11 -0.72 -11.05 -2.65
CA LEU A 11 -1.83 -11.60 -3.44
C LEU A 11 -2.43 -12.80 -2.72
N ILE A 12 -3.76 -12.84 -2.64
CA ILE A 12 -4.54 -13.93 -2.06
C ILE A 12 -5.54 -14.39 -3.11
N VAL A 13 -5.80 -15.70 -3.13
CA VAL A 13 -6.86 -16.30 -3.96
C VAL A 13 -7.84 -16.94 -3.00
N ALA A 14 -9.12 -16.65 -3.19
CA ALA A 14 -10.19 -17.23 -2.40
C ALA A 14 -11.29 -17.76 -3.32
N ARG A 15 -11.91 -18.87 -2.93
CA ARG A 15 -13.13 -19.35 -3.57
C ARG A 15 -14.30 -18.46 -3.16
N CYS A 16 -15.08 -17.99 -4.12
CA CYS A 16 -16.31 -17.26 -3.85
C CYS A 16 -17.39 -18.27 -3.45
N LEU A 17 -17.92 -18.11 -2.24
CA LEU A 17 -19.04 -18.91 -1.73
C LEU A 17 -20.39 -18.21 -1.94
N ALA A 18 -20.37 -16.89 -2.11
CA ALA A 18 -21.52 -16.06 -2.42
C ALA A 18 -21.49 -15.65 -3.89
N GLU A 19 -22.62 -15.12 -4.38
CA GLU A 19 -22.70 -14.54 -5.72
C GLU A 19 -21.63 -13.45 -5.88
N PRO A 20 -20.88 -13.46 -7.00
CA PRO A 20 -19.86 -12.43 -7.25
C PRO A 20 -20.54 -11.07 -7.27
N GLN A 21 -20.00 -10.09 -6.53
CA GLN A 21 -20.56 -8.75 -6.62
C GLN A 21 -20.31 -8.18 -8.03
N PRO A 22 -21.32 -7.53 -8.65
CA PRO A 22 -21.10 -6.82 -9.89
C PRO A 22 -20.01 -5.77 -9.70
N PRO A 23 -19.22 -5.48 -10.76
CA PRO A 23 -19.42 -5.87 -12.15
C PRO A 23 -18.60 -7.13 -12.48
N CYS A 24 -19.30 -8.26 -12.62
CA CYS A 24 -18.71 -9.54 -12.99
C CYS A 24 -19.41 -10.06 -14.23
N ASP A 25 -18.91 -9.70 -15.41
CA ASP A 25 -19.33 -10.28 -16.70
C ASP A 25 -18.71 -11.68 -16.88
N LEU A 26 -18.80 -12.52 -15.85
CA LEU A 26 -18.34 -13.90 -15.91
C LEU A 26 -19.50 -14.79 -16.36
N PRO A 27 -19.27 -15.71 -17.32
CA PRO A 27 -20.28 -16.71 -17.66
C PRO A 27 -20.56 -17.58 -16.43
N PRO A 28 -21.75 -18.22 -16.34
CA PRO A 28 -22.00 -19.19 -15.29
C PRO A 28 -20.94 -20.29 -15.32
N PRO A 29 -20.41 -20.74 -14.17
CA PRO A 29 -19.41 -21.79 -14.13
C PRO A 29 -19.99 -23.11 -14.68
N ALA A 30 -19.20 -23.84 -15.46
CA ALA A 30 -19.59 -25.16 -15.95
C ALA A 30 -19.51 -26.22 -14.84
N ASP A 31 -20.02 -27.43 -15.11
CA ASP A 31 -19.95 -28.55 -14.17
C ASP A 31 -18.50 -28.82 -13.72
N GLY A 32 -18.28 -28.81 -12.41
CA GLY A 32 -16.96 -28.98 -11.81
C GLY A 32 -16.13 -27.70 -11.66
N GLN A 33 -16.61 -26.55 -12.13
CA GLN A 33 -15.95 -25.25 -11.97
C GLN A 33 -16.57 -24.40 -10.85
N CYS A 34 -15.79 -23.46 -10.33
CA CYS A 34 -16.22 -22.49 -9.32
C CYS A 34 -15.66 -21.11 -9.65
N VAL A 35 -16.30 -20.08 -9.10
CA VAL A 35 -15.79 -18.71 -9.14
C VAL A 35 -14.76 -18.52 -8.02
N PHE A 36 -13.63 -17.94 -8.38
CA PHE A 36 -12.58 -17.52 -7.47
C PHE A 36 -12.36 -16.02 -7.60
N ALA A 37 -11.88 -15.40 -6.53
CA ALA A 37 -11.40 -14.03 -6.51
C ALA A 37 -9.91 -14.02 -6.23
N VAL A 38 -9.15 -13.32 -7.08
CA VAL A 38 -7.82 -12.86 -6.73
C VAL A 38 -7.95 -11.49 -6.08
N MET A 39 -7.31 -11.30 -4.94
CA MET A 39 -7.28 -10.05 -4.20
C MET A 39 -5.83 -9.64 -4.00
N ILE A 40 -5.52 -8.38 -4.27
CA ILE A 40 -4.20 -7.81 -4.05
C ILE A 40 -4.28 -6.62 -3.10
N LYS A 41 -3.26 -6.52 -2.24
CA LYS A 41 -3.01 -5.33 -1.43
C LYS A 41 -1.54 -4.96 -1.48
N GLY A 42 -1.21 -3.68 -1.50
CA GLY A 42 0.18 -3.26 -1.60
C GLY A 42 0.37 -1.75 -1.72
N ALA A 43 1.55 -1.37 -2.21
CA ALA A 43 1.83 0.01 -2.54
C ALA A 43 0.84 0.51 -3.62
N PRO A 44 0.19 1.68 -3.42
CA PRO A 44 -0.90 2.13 -4.27
C PRO A 44 -0.48 2.24 -5.75
N GLU A 45 0.72 2.75 -6.02
CA GLU A 45 1.28 2.89 -7.37
C GLU A 45 1.54 1.54 -8.05
N VAL A 46 1.82 0.49 -7.27
CA VAL A 46 2.06 -0.86 -7.81
C VAL A 46 0.75 -1.56 -8.11
N VAL A 47 -0.22 -1.41 -7.21
CA VAL A 47 -1.56 -1.99 -7.36
C VAL A 47 -2.28 -1.35 -8.53
N LEU A 48 -2.26 -0.01 -8.62
CA LEU A 48 -2.93 0.73 -9.69
C LEU A 48 -2.40 0.34 -11.08
N ARG A 49 -1.09 0.16 -11.24
CA ARG A 49 -0.47 -0.31 -12.51
C ARG A 49 -0.93 -1.71 -12.96
N LYS A 50 -1.52 -2.50 -12.08
CA LYS A 50 -2.07 -3.83 -12.41
C LYS A 50 -3.57 -3.77 -12.76
N CYS A 51 -4.20 -2.62 -12.54
CA CYS A 51 -5.62 -2.44 -12.75
C CYS A 51 -5.87 -1.89 -14.16
N LYS A 52 -6.95 -2.37 -14.77
CA LYS A 52 -7.50 -1.79 -16.01
C LYS A 52 -8.80 -1.05 -15.72
N TYR A 53 -9.49 -1.48 -14.67
CA TYR A 53 -10.77 -0.93 -14.28
C TYR A 53 -10.71 -0.35 -12.87
N ILE A 54 -11.61 0.56 -12.55
CA ILE A 54 -11.90 1.05 -11.21
C ILE A 54 -13.38 0.82 -10.92
N GLN A 55 -13.69 0.44 -9.68
CA GLN A 55 -15.07 0.34 -9.22
C GLN A 55 -15.43 1.60 -8.44
N ILE A 56 -16.41 2.34 -8.94
CA ILE A 56 -16.99 3.49 -8.24
C ILE A 56 -18.45 3.16 -7.99
N ASN A 57 -18.82 2.96 -6.71
CA ASN A 57 -20.13 2.42 -6.33
C ASN A 57 -20.39 1.05 -7.00
N GLU A 58 -21.41 0.97 -7.85
CA GLU A 58 -21.81 -0.23 -8.60
C GLU A 58 -21.31 -0.21 -10.05
N GLU A 59 -20.60 0.84 -10.47
CA GLU A 59 -20.15 1.01 -11.86
C GLU A 59 -18.67 0.61 -12.04
N LEU A 60 -18.40 -0.06 -13.16
CA LEU A 60 -17.05 -0.32 -13.64
C LEU A 60 -16.66 0.74 -14.65
N LEU A 61 -15.55 1.44 -14.40
CA LEU A 61 -14.98 2.39 -15.34
C LEU A 61 -13.58 1.96 -15.71
N ASP A 62 -13.16 2.25 -16.95
CA ASP A 62 -11.77 2.10 -17.34
C ASP A 62 -10.90 3.10 -16.57
N VAL A 63 -9.73 2.65 -16.13
CA VAL A 63 -8.72 3.53 -15.52
C VAL A 63 -8.18 4.45 -16.62
N ASN A 64 -8.53 5.73 -16.53
CA ASN A 64 -8.02 6.78 -17.40
C ASN A 64 -6.87 7.56 -16.72
N GLU A 65 -6.18 8.41 -17.47
CA GLU A 65 -5.04 9.20 -16.96
C GLU A 65 -5.45 10.18 -15.85
N GLU A 66 -6.66 10.72 -15.93
CA GLU A 66 -7.22 11.64 -14.92
C GLU A 66 -7.38 10.94 -13.56
N LEU A 67 -7.99 9.75 -13.53
CA LEU A 67 -8.13 8.93 -12.33
C LEU A 67 -6.78 8.53 -11.74
N VAL A 68 -5.80 8.23 -12.60
CA VAL A 68 -4.44 7.92 -12.15
C VAL A 68 -3.82 9.14 -11.46
N SER A 69 -3.97 10.33 -12.05
CA SER A 69 -3.51 11.59 -11.48
C SER A 69 -4.19 11.90 -10.14
N ASP A 70 -5.50 11.72 -10.05
CA ASP A 70 -6.28 11.95 -8.83
C ASP A 70 -5.88 10.98 -7.70
N CYS A 71 -5.73 9.70 -8.03
CA CYS A 71 -5.23 8.73 -7.07
C CYS A 71 -3.83 9.12 -6.60
N GLN A 72 -2.98 9.60 -7.51
CA GLN A 72 -1.63 10.04 -7.18
C GLN A 72 -1.61 11.21 -6.21
N ALA A 73 -2.37 12.25 -6.52
CA ALA A 73 -2.54 13.39 -5.63
C ALA A 73 -3.05 12.95 -4.25
N ALA A 74 -4.00 12.02 -4.19
CA ALA A 74 -4.56 11.52 -2.93
C ALA A 74 -3.53 10.77 -2.08
N TRP A 75 -2.76 9.82 -2.63
CA TRP A 75 -1.76 9.10 -1.82
C TRP A 75 -0.57 9.98 -1.44
N GLU A 76 -0.22 10.97 -2.26
CA GLU A 76 0.81 11.97 -1.91
C GLU A 76 0.32 12.87 -0.78
N HIS A 77 -0.92 13.34 -0.85
CA HIS A 77 -1.54 14.14 0.21
C HIS A 77 -1.53 13.39 1.55
N TYR A 78 -2.04 12.17 1.61
CA TYR A 78 -2.03 11.37 2.84
C TYR A 78 -0.61 10.95 3.26
N GLY A 79 0.29 10.73 2.31
CA GLY A 79 1.71 10.47 2.59
C GLY A 79 2.40 11.66 3.25
N ASN A 80 2.07 12.89 2.83
CA ASN A 80 2.55 14.13 3.43
C ASN A 80 1.99 14.35 4.83
N GLU A 81 0.79 13.85 5.11
CA GLU A 81 0.25 13.79 6.48
C GLU A 81 0.89 12.68 7.35
N GLY A 82 1.79 11.87 6.79
CA GLY A 82 2.42 10.76 7.53
C GLY A 82 1.54 9.53 7.68
N ARG A 83 0.58 9.34 6.79
CA ARG A 83 -0.25 8.14 6.75
C ARG A 83 0.32 7.13 5.76
N ARG A 84 0.32 5.87 6.14
CA ARG A 84 0.66 4.75 5.26
C ARG A 84 -0.54 4.47 4.36
N VAL A 85 -0.37 4.70 3.07
CA VAL A 85 -1.39 4.42 2.07
C VAL A 85 -1.20 3.01 1.50
N ILE A 86 -2.28 2.23 1.43
CA ILE A 86 -2.32 0.87 0.89
C ILE A 86 -3.40 0.82 -0.18
N GLY A 87 -3.04 0.39 -1.38
CA GLY A 87 -3.99 0.15 -2.47
C GLY A 87 -4.57 -1.26 -2.43
N PHE A 88 -5.83 -1.39 -2.87
CA PHE A 88 -6.57 -2.64 -2.95
C PHE A 88 -7.15 -2.83 -4.34
N ALA A 89 -7.06 -4.05 -4.85
CA ALA A 89 -7.70 -4.43 -6.10
C ALA A 89 -8.07 -5.91 -6.07
N TRP A 90 -8.99 -6.28 -6.95
CA TRP A 90 -9.46 -7.65 -7.07
C TRP A 90 -9.83 -8.00 -8.51
N LYS A 91 -10.01 -9.29 -8.77
CA LYS A 91 -10.59 -9.78 -10.02
C LYS A 91 -11.21 -11.14 -9.79
N HIS A 92 -12.39 -11.36 -10.33
CA HIS A 92 -13.00 -12.68 -10.36
C HIS A 92 -12.57 -13.46 -11.60
N PHE A 93 -12.48 -14.77 -11.45
CA PHE A 93 -12.20 -15.70 -12.54
C PHE A 93 -12.78 -17.08 -12.24
N ILE A 94 -12.93 -17.91 -13.27
CA ILE A 94 -13.47 -19.26 -13.14
C ILE A 94 -12.33 -20.26 -13.28
N ALA A 95 -12.32 -21.27 -12.40
CA ALA A 95 -11.36 -22.38 -12.46
C ALA A 95 -12.02 -23.66 -11.96
N ALA A 96 -11.35 -24.80 -12.16
CA ALA A 96 -11.83 -26.07 -11.64
C ALA A 96 -11.83 -26.08 -10.10
N THR A 97 -12.77 -26.80 -9.50
CA THR A 97 -12.97 -26.78 -8.04
C THR A 97 -11.75 -27.33 -7.27
N ASP A 98 -11.00 -28.24 -7.89
CA ASP A 98 -9.80 -28.88 -7.37
C ASP A 98 -8.49 -28.20 -7.80
N THR A 99 -8.57 -27.08 -8.52
CA THR A 99 -7.38 -26.32 -8.96
C THR A 99 -6.53 -25.90 -7.76
N ARG A 100 -5.25 -26.28 -7.81
CA ARG A 100 -4.23 -25.78 -6.88
C ARG A 100 -3.48 -24.63 -7.52
N PHE A 101 -3.78 -23.42 -7.07
CA PHE A 101 -3.14 -22.25 -7.63
C PHE A 101 -1.69 -22.11 -7.19
N ASN A 102 -0.81 -22.03 -8.17
CA ASN A 102 0.57 -21.61 -7.99
C ASN A 102 0.80 -20.27 -8.68
N VAL A 103 1.44 -19.35 -7.97
CA VAL A 103 1.65 -17.96 -8.39
C VAL A 103 2.61 -17.85 -9.57
N TYR A 104 3.42 -18.89 -9.80
CA TYR A 104 4.44 -18.93 -10.86
C TYR A 104 3.95 -19.60 -12.15
N ASP A 105 2.83 -20.31 -12.11
CA ASP A 105 2.42 -21.19 -13.22
C ASP A 105 1.57 -20.45 -14.28
N GLY A 106 1.44 -19.11 -14.17
CA GLY A 106 0.79 -18.26 -15.17
C GLY A 106 -0.74 -18.35 -15.23
N GLU A 107 -1.34 -19.36 -14.61
CA GLU A 107 -2.81 -19.58 -14.56
C GLU A 107 -3.55 -18.56 -13.70
N LEU A 108 -2.83 -17.82 -12.85
CA LEU A 108 -3.42 -16.81 -11.99
C LEU A 108 -3.50 -15.45 -12.69
N PRO A 109 -4.69 -14.83 -12.78
CA PRO A 109 -4.81 -13.48 -13.34
C PRO A 109 -4.12 -12.47 -12.41
N GLN A 110 -3.05 -11.83 -12.88
CA GLN A 110 -2.28 -10.83 -12.13
C GLN A 110 -2.29 -9.43 -12.75
N SER A 111 -3.11 -9.24 -13.79
CA SER A 111 -3.26 -8.03 -14.60
C SER A 111 -4.73 -7.79 -14.95
N GLU A 112 -5.01 -6.57 -15.42
CA GLU A 112 -6.37 -6.10 -15.73
C GLU A 112 -7.33 -6.33 -14.55
N LEU A 113 -6.85 -5.97 -13.36
CA LEU A 113 -7.63 -6.03 -12.13
C LEU A 113 -8.60 -4.85 -12.04
N VAL A 114 -9.56 -4.95 -11.12
CA VAL A 114 -10.46 -3.89 -10.72
C VAL A 114 -9.92 -3.22 -9.46
N PHE A 115 -9.58 -1.93 -9.57
CA PHE A 115 -9.14 -1.12 -8.45
C PHE A 115 -10.34 -0.81 -7.55
N LEU A 116 -10.21 -1.13 -6.26
CA LEU A 116 -11.25 -0.88 -5.27
C LEU A 116 -11.04 0.43 -4.52
N GLY A 117 -9.79 0.90 -4.46
CA GLY A 117 -9.43 2.13 -3.76
C GLY A 117 -8.21 1.96 -2.85
N MET A 118 -8.09 2.89 -1.91
CA MET A 118 -6.95 2.99 -1.01
C MET A 118 -7.40 3.22 0.42
N ALA A 119 -6.62 2.72 1.37
CA ALA A 119 -6.76 3.06 2.79
C ALA A 119 -5.51 3.80 3.27
N ALA A 120 -5.69 4.92 3.97
CA ALA A 120 -4.62 5.66 4.63
C ALA A 120 -4.67 5.37 6.13
N ILE A 121 -3.62 4.71 6.64
CA ILE A 121 -3.52 4.29 8.04
C ILE A 121 -2.44 5.12 8.72
N MET A 122 -2.77 5.73 9.85
CA MET A 122 -1.80 6.41 10.69
C MET A 122 -1.26 5.44 11.74
N ASP A 123 0.06 5.41 11.91
CA ASP A 123 0.72 4.70 13.01
C ASP A 123 1.13 5.74 14.06
N PRO A 124 0.34 5.95 15.13
CA PRO A 124 0.62 7.00 16.08
C PRO A 124 1.93 6.68 16.83
N PRO A 125 2.78 7.68 17.11
CA PRO A 125 3.91 7.49 18.01
C PRO A 125 3.40 7.06 19.39
N ARG A 126 4.19 6.24 20.10
CA ARG A 126 3.85 5.88 21.49
C ARG A 126 3.88 7.12 22.38
N ASP A 127 2.92 7.20 23.30
CA ASP A 127 2.75 8.35 24.20
C ASP A 127 3.98 8.62 25.08
N ASP A 128 4.72 7.58 25.45
CA ASP A 128 5.93 7.65 26.28
C ASP A 128 7.20 8.06 25.52
N ALA A 129 7.19 7.95 24.19
CA ALA A 129 8.36 8.18 23.36
C ALA A 129 8.88 9.62 23.49
N ALA A 130 7.98 10.60 23.56
CA ALA A 130 8.38 12.00 23.72
C ALA A 130 9.09 12.26 25.05
N MET A 131 8.60 11.66 26.14
CA MET A 131 9.22 11.79 27.46
C MET A 131 10.59 11.12 27.51
N ALA A 132 10.73 9.91 26.99
CA ALA A 132 11.99 9.17 26.98
C ALA A 132 13.07 9.93 26.19
N ILE A 133 12.73 10.44 25.00
CA ILE A 133 13.67 11.21 24.18
C ILE A 133 14.07 12.51 24.89
N LYS A 134 13.14 13.19 25.57
CA LYS A 134 13.45 14.40 26.35
C LYS A 134 14.46 14.10 27.46
N GLN A 135 14.24 13.05 28.24
CA GLN A 135 15.18 12.62 29.29
C GLN A 135 16.57 12.31 28.73
N CYS A 136 16.65 11.64 27.57
CA CYS A 136 17.93 11.42 26.89
C CYS A 136 18.62 12.73 26.50
N LYS A 137 17.87 13.70 25.96
CA LYS A 137 18.43 15.01 25.58
C LYS A 137 18.91 15.81 26.80
N ASP A 138 18.13 15.83 27.87
CA ASP A 138 18.48 16.53 29.13
C ASP A 138 19.74 15.92 29.76
N ALA A 139 19.97 14.61 29.56
CA ALA A 139 21.19 13.90 29.95
C ALA A 139 22.37 14.11 28.97
N GLY A 140 22.23 14.92 27.92
CA GLY A 140 23.27 15.17 26.92
C GLY A 140 23.45 14.04 25.89
N VAL A 141 22.52 13.08 25.82
CA VAL A 141 22.55 11.96 24.88
C VAL A 141 21.94 12.37 23.54
N LYS A 142 22.66 12.11 22.44
CA LYS A 142 22.16 12.34 21.08
C LYS A 142 21.23 11.20 20.66
N VAL A 143 20.03 11.54 20.21
CA VAL A 143 19.03 10.57 19.75
C VAL A 143 18.94 10.62 18.22
N TYR A 144 18.99 9.45 17.59
CA TYR A 144 18.86 9.28 16.14
C TYR A 144 17.68 8.37 15.84
N MET A 145 16.86 8.74 14.85
CA MET A 145 15.78 7.91 14.34
C MET A 145 16.24 7.23 13.06
N ILE A 146 16.17 5.90 13.04
CA ILE A 146 16.44 5.08 11.85
C ILE A 146 15.09 4.51 11.41
N THR A 147 14.68 4.79 10.17
CA THR A 147 13.44 4.25 9.60
C THR A 147 13.67 3.62 8.23
N GLY A 148 12.88 2.60 7.91
CA GLY A 148 12.79 2.00 6.58
C GLY A 148 11.56 2.48 5.78
N THR A 149 10.83 3.49 6.27
CA THR A 149 9.66 4.08 5.59
C THR A 149 10.08 5.10 4.53
N SER A 150 9.14 5.53 3.69
CA SER A 150 9.40 6.63 2.74
C SER A 150 9.80 7.91 3.48
N PHE A 151 10.53 8.78 2.78
CA PHE A 151 11.03 10.05 3.30
C PHE A 151 9.90 10.98 3.79
N LEU A 152 8.76 10.99 3.10
CA LEU A 152 7.60 11.80 3.48
C LEU A 152 6.96 11.32 4.79
N LEU A 153 6.76 10.01 4.92
CA LEU A 153 6.28 9.38 6.15
C LEU A 153 7.22 9.66 7.33
N PHE A 154 8.52 9.59 7.07
CA PHE A 154 9.54 9.92 8.07
C PHE A 154 9.42 11.36 8.55
N ILE A 155 9.35 12.33 7.63
CA ILE A 155 9.25 13.74 8.00
C ILE A 155 7.99 13.98 8.82
N SER A 156 6.82 13.49 8.39
CA SER A 156 5.60 13.71 9.15
C SER A 156 5.65 13.05 10.53
N PHE A 157 6.17 11.82 10.65
CA PHE A 157 6.35 11.19 11.96
C PHE A 157 7.30 11.99 12.83
N VAL A 158 8.42 12.46 12.27
CA VAL A 158 9.37 13.34 12.97
C VAL A 158 8.70 14.65 13.35
N ILE A 159 7.86 15.28 12.52
CA ILE A 159 7.13 16.51 12.84
C ILE A 159 6.05 16.27 13.89
N THR A 160 5.35 15.15 13.86
CA THR A 160 4.31 14.80 14.83
C THR A 160 4.94 14.56 16.20
N VAL A 161 6.05 13.82 16.22
CA VAL A 161 6.90 13.70 17.39
C VAL A 161 7.47 15.07 17.74
N ALA A 162 7.98 15.85 16.77
CA ALA A 162 8.68 17.13 16.97
C ALA A 162 7.78 18.35 17.19
N HIS A 163 6.47 18.29 17.04
CA HIS A 163 5.56 19.33 17.53
C HIS A 163 5.56 19.35 19.08
N ILE A 164 6.13 18.30 19.71
CA ILE A 164 6.52 18.25 21.12
C ILE A 164 7.97 18.78 21.33
N PHE A 165 8.74 19.07 20.27
CA PHE A 165 10.16 19.43 20.29
C PHE A 165 10.44 20.77 19.59
N ALA A 166 10.80 21.79 20.36
CA ALA A 166 11.47 22.96 19.80
C ALA A 166 12.78 22.52 19.09
N PHE A 167 12.85 22.81 17.79
CA PHE A 167 14.01 22.94 16.90
C PHE A 167 15.29 22.13 17.20
N SER A 168 15.63 21.18 16.31
CA SER A 168 17.00 20.95 15.78
C SER A 168 17.08 19.73 14.84
N VAL A 169 16.17 19.59 13.87
CA VAL A 169 16.19 18.48 12.89
C VAL A 169 17.00 18.81 11.62
N LEU A 170 17.32 20.08 11.38
CA LEU A 170 17.90 20.54 10.11
C LEU A 170 19.32 20.03 9.83
N HIS A 171 20.07 19.56 10.85
CA HIS A 171 21.47 19.17 10.67
C HIS A 171 21.68 17.74 10.14
N CYS A 172 20.66 16.88 10.18
CA CYS A 172 20.81 15.47 9.76
C CYS A 172 20.51 15.26 8.26
N ILE A 173 19.74 16.16 7.64
CA ILE A 173 19.35 16.07 6.21
C ILE A 173 20.57 16.28 5.30
N ALA A 174 21.53 17.11 5.71
CA ALA A 174 22.75 17.38 4.93
C ALA A 174 23.77 16.21 4.90
N LEU A 175 23.68 15.27 5.84
CA LEU A 175 24.63 14.15 5.93
C LEU A 175 24.28 13.00 4.97
N HIS A 176 23.00 12.80 4.65
CA HIS A 176 22.64 11.76 3.69
C HIS A 176 23.14 12.11 2.27
N GLY A 177 23.12 13.37 1.84
CA GLY A 177 23.68 13.75 0.53
C GLY A 177 25.21 13.58 0.38
N LYS A 178 25.96 13.56 1.50
CA LYS A 178 27.42 13.35 1.50
C LYS A 178 27.85 11.90 1.70
N ILE A 179 27.02 11.05 2.31
CA ILE A 179 27.34 9.64 2.52
C ILE A 179 27.16 8.81 1.24
N ILE A 180 26.22 9.17 0.36
CA ILE A 180 26.03 8.52 -0.96
C ILE A 180 26.99 9.01 -2.05
N ASN A 181 27.57 10.21 -1.95
CA ASN A 181 28.57 10.73 -2.90
C ASN A 181 30.00 10.73 -2.32
N GLY A 182 30.21 9.99 -1.23
CA GLY A 182 31.49 9.87 -0.54
C GLY A 182 32.26 8.60 -0.90
N LYS A 183 32.22 8.19 -2.17
CA LYS A 183 33.23 7.42 -2.91
C LYS A 183 32.80 7.26 -4.36
#